data_AF-A0A450Y5I0-F1
#
_entry.id   AF-A0A450Y5I0-F1
#
_cell.length_a   1.000
_cell.length_b   1.000
_cell.length_c   1.000
_cell.angle_alpha   90.00
_cell.angle_beta   90.00
_cell.angle_gamma   90.00
#
_symmetry.space_group_name_H-M   'P 1'
#
loop_
_entity.id
_entity.type
_entity.pdbx_description
1 polymer ?
#
loop_
_entity_poly.entity_id
_entity_poly.type
_entity_poly.pdbx_seq_one_letter_code
_entity_poly.pdbx_strand_id
1 'polypeptide(L)'
;MPRAITMNAIAFDTLQFTKRLTRAGATPQLAEATAEAFKEASGQAQLATKRDIDQLESRIDAGLSETKSEMQLGFAEVNRKIDAGLAETKNDMIKWVVGLTFAQIALLLGILIKIT
;
A
#
# COMPACT_ATOMS: atom_id res chain seq x y z
N MET A 1 12.70 24.61 9.42
CA MET A 1 12.18 25.02 10.75
C MET A 1 10.81 24.36 10.94
N PRO A 2 10.62 23.47 11.94
CA PRO A 2 9.32 22.89 12.20
C PRO A 2 8.38 23.96 12.80
N ARG A 3 7.20 24.16 12.19
CA ARG A 3 6.15 25.02 12.74
C ARG A 3 5.55 24.32 13.96
N ALA A 4 5.63 24.94 15.13
CA ALA A 4 4.87 24.50 16.30
C ALA A 4 3.38 24.78 16.03
N ILE A 5 2.61 23.75 15.70
CA ILE A 5 1.16 23.86 15.60
C ILE A 5 0.61 23.71 17.02
N THR A 6 0.15 24.82 17.58
CA THR A 6 -0.57 24.86 18.86
C THR A 6 -1.82 23.98 18.76
N MET A 7 -1.88 22.94 19.58
CA MET A 7 -3.07 22.11 19.77
C MET A 7 -4.13 22.97 20.46
N ASN A 8 -4.95 23.67 19.67
CA ASN A 8 -6.08 24.44 20.18
C ASN A 8 -7.22 23.45 20.43
N ALA A 9 -7.11 22.68 21.52
CA ALA A 9 -8.22 21.89 22.02
C ALA A 9 -9.35 22.87 22.31
N ILE A 10 -10.45 22.80 21.54
CA ILE A 10 -11.63 23.59 21.82
C ILE A 10 -12.19 23.07 23.14
N ALA A 11 -11.79 23.71 24.24
CA ALA A 11 -12.28 23.35 25.56
C ALA A 11 -13.80 23.53 25.58
N PHE A 12 -14.51 22.53 26.12
CA PHE A 12 -15.95 22.62 26.26
C PHE A 12 -16.31 23.72 27.27
N ASP A 13 -16.96 24.79 26.81
CA ASP A 13 -17.40 25.90 27.65
C ASP A 13 -18.73 25.53 28.34
N THR A 14 -18.59 24.92 29.53
CA THR A 14 -19.72 24.51 30.39
C THR A 14 -20.66 25.67 30.67
N LEU A 15 -20.14 26.88 30.93
CA LEU A 15 -20.95 28.04 31.29
C LEU A 15 -21.79 28.54 30.12
N GLN A 16 -21.21 28.63 28.92
CA GLN A 16 -21.95 29.00 27.72
C GLN A 16 -23.01 27.95 27.39
N PHE A 17 -22.70 26.67 27.59
CA PHE A 17 -23.64 25.57 27.37
C PHE A 17 -24.83 25.60 28.34
N THR A 18 -24.58 25.76 29.65
CA THR A 18 -25.64 25.94 30.67
C THR A 18 -26.54 27.13 30.33
N LYS A 19 -25.96 28.29 29.98
CA LYS A 19 -26.73 29.49 29.59
C LYS A 19 -27.63 29.24 28.38
N ARG A 20 -27.16 28.46 27.40
CA ARG A 20 -27.98 28.07 26.23
C ARG A 20 -29.15 27.18 26.63
N LEU A 21 -28.92 26.18 27.48
CA LEU A 21 -29.97 25.29 27.99
C LEU A 21 -31.02 26.05 28.81
N THR A 22 -30.60 26.94 29.70
CA THR A 22 -31.54 27.76 30.48
C THR A 22 -32.38 28.67 29.60
N ARG A 23 -31.77 29.31 28.57
CA ARG A 23 -32.51 30.12 27.60
C ARG A 23 -33.52 29.32 26.78
N ALA A 24 -33.25 28.03 26.57
CA ALA A 24 -34.16 27.10 25.89
C ALA A 24 -35.26 26.55 26.81
N GLY A 25 -35.32 26.96 28.08
CA GLY A 25 -36.38 26.59 29.01
C GLY A 25 -36.01 25.48 29.99
N ALA A 26 -34.78 24.97 29.99
CA ALA A 26 -34.33 24.06 31.05
C ALA A 26 -34.16 24.80 32.39
N THR A 27 -34.45 24.11 33.49
CA THR A 27 -34.17 24.65 34.83
C THR A 27 -32.67 24.82 35.03
N PRO A 28 -32.21 25.76 35.87
CA PRO A 28 -30.78 25.97 36.13
C PRO A 28 -30.07 24.67 36.56
N GLN A 29 -30.71 23.87 37.42
CA GLN A 29 -30.14 22.62 37.91
C GLN A 29 -29.99 21.57 36.81
N LEU A 30 -31.00 21.46 35.92
CA LEU A 30 -30.93 20.52 34.79
C LEU A 30 -29.89 20.95 33.76
N ALA A 31 -29.80 22.26 33.52
CA ALA A 31 -28.83 22.84 32.59
C ALA A 31 -27.38 22.61 33.07
N GLU A 32 -27.10 22.79 34.36
CA GLU A 32 -25.81 22.45 34.96
C GLU A 32 -25.51 20.95 34.90
N ALA A 33 -26.44 20.11 35.36
CA ALA A 33 -26.23 18.65 35.36
C ALA A 33 -25.97 18.09 33.96
N THR A 34 -26.65 18.62 32.93
CA THR A 34 -26.46 18.22 31.53
C THR A 34 -25.12 18.69 30.99
N ALA A 35 -24.71 19.93 31.32
CA ALA A 35 -23.42 20.48 30.90
C ALA A 35 -22.24 19.71 31.51
N GLU A 36 -22.34 19.34 32.79
CA GLU A 36 -21.35 18.55 33.52
C GLU A 36 -21.23 17.15 32.90
N ALA A 37 -22.35 16.44 32.73
CA ALA A 37 -22.37 15.10 32.14
C ALA A 37 -21.80 15.09 30.71
N PHE A 38 -22.10 16.11 29.91
CA PHE A 38 -21.58 16.20 28.54
C PHE A 38 -20.08 16.53 28.50
N LYS A 39 -19.60 17.40 29.39
CA LYS A 39 -18.16 17.70 29.54
C LYS A 39 -17.40 16.44 29.94
N GLU A 40 -17.91 15.68 30.90
CA GLU A 40 -17.29 14.45 31.37
C GLU A 40 -17.25 13.40 30.25
N ALA A 41 -18.37 13.16 29.57
CA ALA A 41 -18.43 12.24 28.43
C ALA A 41 -17.50 12.66 27.27
N SER A 42 -17.40 13.97 26.98
CA SER A 42 -16.54 14.50 25.93
C SER A 42 -15.06 14.47 26.31
N GLY A 43 -14.73 14.67 27.60
CA GLY A 43 -13.36 14.59 28.11
C GLY A 43 -12.81 13.15 28.16
N GLN A 44 -13.70 12.15 28.23
CA GLN A 44 -13.33 10.74 28.13
C GLN A 44 -13.13 10.25 26.69
N ALA A 45 -13.59 11.01 25.68
CA ALA A 45 -13.38 10.65 24.29
C ALA A 45 -11.93 10.91 23.87
N GLN A 46 -11.15 9.83 23.65
CA GLN A 46 -9.85 9.93 22.97
C GLN A 46 -10.08 10.22 21.48
N LEU A 47 -10.07 11.50 21.12
CA LEU A 47 -10.18 11.92 19.72
C LEU A 47 -8.81 11.92 19.07
N ALA A 48 -8.71 11.32 17.88
CA ALA A 48 -7.52 11.45 17.04
C ALA A 48 -7.31 12.93 16.69
N THR A 49 -6.09 13.41 16.91
CA THR A 49 -5.69 14.78 16.58
C THR A 49 -5.30 14.87 15.11
N LYS A 50 -5.23 16.10 14.56
CA LYS A 50 -4.67 16.31 13.22
C LYS A 50 -3.27 15.74 13.07
N ARG A 51 -2.45 15.81 14.13
CA ARG A 51 -1.11 15.25 14.13
C ARG A 51 -1.12 13.73 13.95
N ASP A 52 -2.07 13.04 14.57
CA ASP A 52 -2.21 11.59 14.43
C ASP A 52 -2.58 11.22 12.99
N ILE A 53 -3.43 12.03 12.36
CA ILE A 53 -3.80 11.88 10.94
C ILE A 53 -2.59 12.15 10.04
N ASP A 54 -1.88 13.26 10.24
CA ASP A 54 -0.68 13.61 9.44
C ASP A 54 0.41 12.51 9.58
N GLN A 55 0.56 11.94 10.78
CA GLN A 55 1.47 10.82 11.01
C GLN A 55 1.01 9.54 10.31
N LEU A 56 -0.30 9.28 10.29
CA LEU A 56 -0.86 8.14 9.57
C LEU A 56 -0.68 8.28 8.06
N GLU A 57 -0.97 9.45 7.50
CA GLU A 57 -0.74 9.77 6.08
C GLU A 57 0.72 9.55 5.70
N SER A 58 1.66 10.09 6.49
CA SER A 58 3.09 9.90 6.25
C SER A 58 3.51 8.43 6.28
N ARG A 59 2.92 7.62 7.18
CA ARG A 59 3.20 6.17 7.24
C ARG A 59 2.62 5.43 6.04
N ILE A 60 1.44 5.82 5.59
CA ILE A 60 0.80 5.25 4.40
C ILE A 60 1.63 5.56 3.16
N ASP A 61 2.06 6.80 2.98
CA ASP A 61 2.89 7.20 1.84
C ASP A 61 4.22 6.45 1.81
N ALA A 62 4.86 6.30 2.97
CA ALA A 62 6.09 5.52 3.10
C ALA A 62 5.87 4.05 2.73
N GLY A 63 4.83 3.42 3.28
CA GLY A 63 4.48 2.02 2.99
C GLY A 63 4.13 1.81 1.51
N LEU A 64 3.38 2.72 0.90
CA LEU A 64 3.05 2.65 -0.52
C LEU A 64 4.30 2.78 -1.41
N SER A 65 5.22 3.67 -1.06
CA SER A 65 6.49 3.83 -1.77
C SER A 65 7.37 2.58 -1.65
N GLU A 66 7.41 1.97 -0.47
CA GLU A 66 8.12 0.71 -0.22
C GLU A 66 7.55 -0.43 -1.06
N THR A 67 6.24 -0.67 -0.99
CA THR A 67 5.56 -1.70 -1.79
C THR A 67 5.76 -1.47 -3.29
N LYS A 68 5.72 -0.22 -3.76
CA LYS A 68 5.99 0.10 -5.18
C LYS A 68 7.43 -0.25 -5.57
N SER A 69 8.40 -0.02 -4.70
CA SER A 69 9.81 -0.38 -4.93
C SER A 69 9.98 -1.89 -4.99
N GLU A 70 9.44 -2.62 -4.03
CA GLU A 70 9.47 -4.09 -4.01
C GLU A 70 8.83 -4.69 -5.26
N MET A 71 7.69 -4.14 -5.70
CA MET A 71 7.03 -4.58 -6.91
C MET A 71 7.89 -4.35 -8.17
N GLN A 72 8.56 -3.20 -8.28
CA GLN A 72 9.48 -2.93 -9.39
C GLN A 72 10.68 -3.89 -9.41
N LEU A 73 11.25 -4.17 -8.24
CA LEU A 73 12.32 -5.16 -8.10
C LEU A 73 11.83 -6.56 -8.48
N GLY A 74 10.65 -6.94 -8.02
CA GLY A 74 10.01 -8.21 -8.36
C GLY A 74 9.77 -8.36 -9.86
N PHE A 75 9.26 -7.33 -10.53
CA PHE A 75 9.09 -7.33 -11.99
C PHE A 75 10.43 -7.43 -12.74
N ALA A 76 11.46 -6.69 -12.30
CA ALA A 76 12.79 -6.78 -12.89
C ALA A 76 13.37 -8.20 -12.76
N GLU A 77 13.16 -8.84 -11.60
CA GLU A 77 13.62 -10.20 -11.36
C GLU A 77 12.86 -11.24 -12.22
N VAL A 78 11.54 -11.11 -12.33
CA VAL A 78 10.73 -11.97 -13.20
C VAL A 78 11.17 -11.83 -14.65
N ASN A 79 11.38 -10.61 -15.14
CA ASN A 79 11.87 -10.37 -16.51
C ASN A 79 13.22 -11.05 -16.75
N ARG A 80 14.18 -10.92 -15.81
CA ARG A 80 15.49 -11.59 -15.93
C ARG A 80 15.34 -13.11 -16.00
N LYS A 81 14.47 -13.70 -15.17
CA LYS A 81 14.21 -15.14 -15.19
C LYS A 81 13.61 -15.61 -16.51
N ILE A 82 12.69 -14.82 -17.07
CA ILE A 82 12.10 -15.10 -18.39
C ILE A 82 13.18 -15.03 -19.48
N ASP A 83 14.00 -13.98 -19.50
CA ASP A 83 15.07 -13.82 -20.49
C ASP A 83 16.09 -14.97 -20.41
N ALA A 84 16.49 -15.35 -19.19
CA ALA A 84 17.40 -16.47 -18.97
C ALA A 84 16.79 -17.81 -19.41
N GLY A 85 15.55 -18.10 -19.03
CA GLY A 85 14.84 -19.32 -19.43
C GLY A 85 14.61 -19.41 -20.94
N LEU A 86 14.33 -18.27 -21.59
CA LEU A 86 14.20 -18.20 -23.04
C LEU A 86 15.55 -18.45 -23.74
N ALA A 87 16.64 -17.89 -23.22
CA ALA A 87 17.98 -18.12 -23.74
C ALA A 87 18.41 -19.59 -23.60
N GLU A 88 18.11 -20.23 -22.47
CA GLU A 88 18.36 -21.66 -22.24
C GLU A 88 17.55 -22.51 -23.22
N THR A 89 16.24 -22.27 -23.32
CA THR A 89 15.35 -22.99 -24.25
C THR A 89 15.81 -22.83 -25.70
N LYS A 90 16.23 -21.62 -26.09
CA LYS A 90 16.76 -21.35 -27.43
C LYS A 90 18.06 -22.12 -27.69
N ASN A 91 18.97 -22.14 -26.72
CA ASN A 91 20.23 -22.88 -26.82
C ASN A 91 19.99 -24.38 -26.99
N ASP A 92 19.09 -24.95 -26.20
CA ASP A 92 18.76 -26.37 -26.29
C ASP A 92 18.06 -26.71 -27.59
N MET A 93 17.14 -25.87 -28.07
CA MET A 93 16.59 -26.03 -29.42
C MET A 93 17.67 -26.02 -30.50
N ILE A 94 18.64 -25.10 -30.43
CA ILE A 94 19.73 -25.04 -31.42
C ILE A 94 20.53 -26.35 -31.40
N LYS A 95 20.91 -26.86 -30.22
CA LYS A 95 21.65 -28.13 -30.12
C LYS A 95 20.90 -29.28 -30.78
N TRP A 96 19.60 -29.42 -30.49
CA TRP A 96 18.79 -30.50 -31.03
C TRP A 96 18.49 -30.35 -32.53
N VAL A 97 18.18 -29.14 -32.99
CA VAL A 97 17.95 -28.85 -34.42
C VAL A 97 19.23 -29.12 -35.22
N VAL A 98 20.38 -28.63 -34.76
CA VAL A 98 21.66 -28.89 -35.42
C VAL A 98 21.95 -30.39 -35.46
N GLY A 99 21.83 -31.10 -34.33
CA GLY A 99 22.03 -32.55 -34.29
C GLY A 99 21.13 -33.32 -35.26
N LEU A 100 19.83 -32.96 -35.32
CA LEU A 100 18.87 -33.58 -36.22
C LEU A 100 19.19 -33.29 -37.70
N THR A 101 19.58 -32.06 -38.03
CA THR A 101 19.93 -31.69 -39.42
C THR A 101 21.14 -32.49 -39.93
N PHE A 102 22.17 -32.69 -39.10
CA PHE A 102 23.31 -33.54 -39.48
C PHE A 102 22.90 -35.00 -39.66
N ALA A 103 22.05 -35.54 -38.78
CA ALA A 103 21.52 -36.90 -38.93
C ALA A 103 20.69 -37.05 -40.23
N GLN A 104 19.85 -36.07 -40.56
CA GLN A 104 19.09 -36.05 -41.81
C GLN A 104 19.99 -36.01 -43.05
N ILE A 105 21.04 -35.19 -43.05
CA ILE A 105 22.00 -35.13 -44.16
C ILE A 105 22.71 -36.48 -44.35
N ALA A 106 23.20 -37.09 -43.26
CA ALA A 106 23.85 -38.39 -43.31
C ALA A 106 22.92 -39.49 -43.87
N LEU A 107 21.64 -39.46 -43.46
CA LEU A 107 20.63 -40.38 -43.95
C LEU A 107 20.38 -40.22 -45.46
N LEU A 108 20.24 -38.99 -45.96
CA LEU A 108 20.05 -38.72 -47.38
C LEU A 108 21.24 -39.18 -48.23
N LEU A 109 22.48 -38.92 -47.77
CA LEU A 109 23.69 -39.39 -48.45
C LEU A 109 23.78 -40.91 -48.50
N GLY A 110 23.46 -41.60 -47.40
CA GLY A 110 23.45 -43.06 -47.34
C GLY A 110 22.44 -43.69 -48.29
N ILE A 111 21.26 -43.07 -48.45
CA ILE A 111 20.26 -43.49 -49.44
C ILE A 111 20.77 -43.29 -50.87
N LEU A 112 21.38 -42.14 -51.16
CA LEU A 112 21.88 -41.82 -52.50
C LEU A 112 22.96 -42.81 -52.98
N ILE A 113 23.91 -43.17 -52.09
CA ILE A 113 24.95 -44.16 -52.37
C ILE A 113 24.37 -45.55 -52.60
N LYS A 114 23.27 -45.91 -51.94
CA LYS A 114 22.62 -47.21 -52.11
C LYS A 114 21.83 -47.31 -53.43
N ILE A 115 21.37 -46.18 -53.96
CA ILE A 115 20.54 -46.13 -55.20
C ILE A 115 21.40 -45.92 -56.46
N THR A 116 22.61 -45.36 -56.33
CA THR A 116 23.58 -45.19 -57.43
C THR A 116 24.47 -46.41 -57.57
#